data_AF-A0A9Q3FAZ7-F1
#
_entry.id   AF-A0A9Q3FAZ7-F1
#
_cell.length_a   1.000
_cell.length_b   1.000
_cell.length_c   1.000
_cell.angle_alpha   90.00
_cell.angle_beta   90.00
_cell.angle_gamma   90.00
#
_symmetry.space_group_name_H-M   'P 1'
#
loop_
_entity.id
_entity.type
_entity.pdbx_description
1 polymer ?
#
loop_
_entity_poly.entity_id
_entity_poly.type
_entity_poly.pdbx_seq_one_letter_code
_entity_poly.pdbx_strand_id
1 'polypeptide(L)'
;MKEKLIDHLFKYRNSFATDKGPLGAIIEHEIDIILNVEKTYPPLWRRPAYPANPRAREALEVHIQEIMDLRVLRKVGNNEQVEVITPVIITWHNGKSRMVGDFRALSTYNIPDRY
;
A
#
# COMPACT_ATOMS: atom_id res chain seq x y z
N MET A 1 -32.12 -22.24 -8.42
CA MET A 1 -30.72 -21.92 -8.84
C MET A 1 -30.17 -20.71 -8.09
N LYS A 2 -30.92 -19.59 -8.05
CA LYS A 2 -30.56 -18.37 -7.30
C LYS A 2 -30.39 -18.59 -5.79
N GLU A 3 -31.26 -19.38 -5.16
CA GLU A 3 -31.19 -19.70 -3.73
C GLU A 3 -29.91 -20.45 -3.38
N LYS A 4 -29.56 -21.50 -4.14
CA LYS A 4 -28.30 -22.24 -3.96
C LYS A 4 -27.06 -21.36 -4.08
N LEU A 5 -27.08 -20.38 -4.99
CA LEU A 5 -25.99 -19.42 -5.13
C LEU A 5 -25.87 -18.52 -3.90
N ILE A 6 -26.99 -17.98 -3.43
CA ILE A 6 -27.03 -17.12 -2.23
C ILE A 6 -26.53 -17.90 -1.00
N ASP A 7 -26.99 -19.13 -0.81
CA ASP A 7 -26.53 -20.00 0.28
C ASP A 7 -25.02 -20.23 0.21
N HIS A 8 -24.48 -20.43 -1.00
CA HIS A 8 -23.04 -20.61 -1.20
C HIS A 8 -22.25 -19.33 -0.87
N LEU A 9 -22.71 -18.17 -1.34
CA LEU A 9 -22.07 -16.88 -1.04
C LEU A 9 -22.09 -16.57 0.45
N PHE A 10 -23.19 -16.88 1.15
CA PHE A 10 -23.28 -16.70 2.60
C PHE A 10 -22.39 -17.70 3.35
N LYS A 11 -22.37 -18.97 2.93
CA LYS A 11 -21.51 -20.00 3.52
C LYS A 11 -20.03 -19.64 3.45
N TYR A 12 -19.59 -19.10 2.32
CA TYR A 12 -18.20 -18.72 2.07
C TYR A 12 -17.96 -17.21 2.15
N ARG A 13 -18.79 -16.47 2.89
CA ARG A 13 -18.74 -15.00 2.96
C ARG A 13 -17.35 -14.43 3.32
N ASN A 14 -16.57 -15.18 4.12
CA ASN A 14 -15.23 -14.80 4.55
C ASN A 14 -14.16 -14.97 3.44
N SER A 15 -14.47 -15.70 2.36
CA SER A 15 -13.59 -15.87 1.21
C SER A 15 -13.70 -14.71 0.21
N PHE A 16 -14.65 -13.79 0.40
CA PHE A 16 -14.83 -12.62 -0.45
C PHE A 16 -14.23 -11.38 0.21
N ALA A 17 -13.58 -10.54 -0.59
CA ALA A 17 -13.10 -9.24 -0.14
C ALA A 17 -14.30 -8.34 0.21
N THR A 18 -14.20 -7.66 1.34
CA THR A 18 -15.20 -6.65 1.77
C THR A 18 -14.47 -5.39 2.20
N ASP A 19 -15.21 -4.28 2.28
CA ASP A 19 -14.78 -2.99 2.79
C ASP A 19 -14.71 -2.93 4.33
N LYS A 20 -15.09 -4.01 5.03
CA LYS A 20 -15.25 -4.04 6.50
C LYS A 20 -14.20 -4.85 7.24
N GLY A 21 -13.29 -5.49 6.52
CA GLY A 21 -12.28 -6.39 7.09
C GLY A 21 -10.87 -6.04 6.62
N PRO A 22 -9.84 -6.44 7.38
CA PRO A 22 -8.47 -6.27 6.93
C PRO A 22 -8.23 -7.02 5.62
N LEU A 23 -7.53 -6.39 4.68
CA LEU A 23 -7.12 -7.04 3.44
C LEU A 23 -5.70 -7.56 3.57
N GLY A 24 -5.48 -8.81 3.19
CA GLY A 24 -4.12 -9.34 2.98
C GLY A 24 -3.26 -9.52 4.23
N ALA A 25 -3.80 -9.34 5.43
CA ALA A 25 -3.11 -9.62 6.70
C ALA A 25 -3.06 -11.14 6.98
N ILE A 26 -2.45 -11.89 6.07
CA ILE A 26 -2.17 -13.32 6.25
C ILE A 26 -1.02 -13.41 7.26
N ILE A 27 -1.33 -13.94 8.44
CA ILE A 27 -0.35 -14.19 9.50
C ILE A 27 0.68 -15.18 8.95
N GLU A 28 1.98 -14.97 9.25
CA GLU A 28 3.10 -15.82 8.82
C GLU A 28 3.44 -15.75 7.32
N HIS A 29 2.98 -14.70 6.63
CA HIS A 29 3.31 -14.44 5.23
C HIS A 29 4.06 -13.12 5.05
N GLU A 30 4.84 -12.73 6.06
CA GLU A 30 5.76 -11.61 5.96
C GLU A 30 6.84 -11.88 4.90
N ILE A 31 7.19 -10.84 4.14
CA ILE A 31 8.18 -10.93 3.06
C ILE A 31 9.39 -10.11 3.45
N ASP A 32 10.55 -10.76 3.47
CA ASP A 32 11.84 -10.09 3.60
C ASP A 32 12.28 -9.55 2.24
N ILE A 33 12.43 -8.22 2.15
CA ILE A 33 12.98 -7.56 0.97
C ILE A 33 14.49 -7.43 1.14
N ILE A 34 15.26 -8.17 0.33
CA ILE A 34 16.72 -8.12 0.35
C ILE A 34 17.23 -7.03 -0.57
N LEU A 35 18.11 -6.18 -0.03
CA LEU A 35 18.73 -5.07 -0.73
C LEU A 35 20.16 -5.42 -1.14
N ASN A 36 20.62 -4.90 -2.28
CA ASN A 36 22.00 -5.02 -2.76
C ASN A 36 22.94 -3.93 -2.21
N VAL A 37 22.45 -3.12 -1.27
CA VAL A 37 23.16 -1.99 -0.67
C VAL A 37 23.02 -2.04 0.85
N GLU A 38 24.12 -1.74 1.54
CA GLU A 38 24.15 -1.61 3.00
C GLU A 38 24.03 -0.14 3.43
N LYS A 39 23.83 0.10 4.73
CA LYS A 39 23.82 1.45 5.27
C LYS A 39 25.20 2.11 5.08
N THR A 40 25.30 3.38 4.69
CA THR A 40 24.23 4.40 4.64
C THR A 40 23.49 4.38 3.30
N TYR A 41 22.15 4.33 3.36
CA TYR A 41 21.32 4.26 2.15
C TYR A 41 21.43 5.50 1.24
N PRO A 42 21.16 5.34 -0.07
CA PRO A 42 21.21 6.43 -1.03
C PRO A 42 20.32 7.63 -0.64
N PRO A 43 20.77 8.88 -0.86
CA PRO A 43 19.94 10.07 -0.59
C PRO A 43 18.60 10.07 -1.33
N LEU A 44 18.53 9.34 -2.46
CA LEU A 44 17.31 9.16 -3.24
C LEU A 44 16.14 8.57 -2.45
N TRP A 45 16.43 7.81 -1.39
CA TRP A 45 15.44 7.19 -0.51
C TRP A 45 14.94 8.14 0.58
N ARG A 46 15.44 9.38 0.63
CA ARG A 46 14.95 10.43 1.53
C ARG A 46 14.31 11.56 0.74
N ARG A 47 13.82 11.27 -0.46
CA ARG A 47 13.16 12.27 -1.30
C ARG A 47 11.93 12.83 -0.57
N PRO A 48 11.77 14.17 -0.54
CA PRO A 48 10.55 14.75 -0.02
C PRO A 48 9.35 14.33 -0.86
N ALA A 49 8.16 14.40 -0.27
CA ALA A 49 6.93 14.22 -1.01
C ALA A 49 6.82 15.26 -2.14
N TYR A 50 6.22 14.85 -3.26
CA TYR A 50 5.91 15.80 -4.33
C TYR A 50 4.86 16.81 -3.85
N PRO A 51 4.96 18.08 -4.27
CA PRO A 51 3.90 19.05 -3.97
C PRO A 51 2.60 18.59 -4.62
N ALA A 52 1.54 18.48 -3.81
CA ALA A 52 0.21 18.10 -4.27
C ALA A 52 -0.69 19.33 -4.36
N ASN A 53 -1.46 19.42 -5.46
CA ASN A 53 -2.52 20.43 -5.57
C ASN A 53 -3.70 20.08 -4.62
N PRO A 54 -4.61 21.03 -4.31
CA PRO A 54 -5.69 20.81 -3.35
C PRO A 54 -6.54 19.56 -3.63
N ARG A 55 -6.94 19.37 -4.89
CA ARG A 55 -7.73 18.22 -5.34
C ARG A 55 -6.99 16.89 -5.12
N ALA A 56 -5.67 16.86 -5.37
CA ALA A 56 -4.85 15.69 -5.12
C ALA A 56 -4.67 15.42 -3.62
N ARG A 57 -4.57 16.47 -2.80
CA ARG A 57 -4.46 16.36 -1.34
C ARG A 57 -5.71 15.75 -0.73
N GLU A 58 -6.89 16.24 -1.12
CA GLU A 58 -8.18 15.68 -0.70
C GLU A 58 -8.31 14.20 -1.09
N ALA A 59 -7.94 13.85 -2.32
CA ALA A 59 -7.94 12.46 -2.76
C ALA A 59 -6.95 11.59 -1.96
N LEU A 60 -5.74 12.09 -1.67
CA LEU A 60 -4.77 11.38 -0.84
C LEU A 60 -5.30 11.10 0.56
N GLU A 61 -5.95 12.08 1.19
CA GLU A 61 -6.52 11.92 2.54
C GLU A 61 -7.57 10.80 2.57
N VAL A 62 -8.45 10.74 1.58
CA VAL A 62 -9.45 9.66 1.45
C VAL A 62 -8.75 8.30 1.27
N HIS A 63 -7.84 8.18 0.31
CA HIS A 63 -7.12 6.92 0.05
C HIS A 63 -6.32 6.44 1.26
N ILE A 64 -5.62 7.35 1.94
CA ILE A 64 -4.83 7.01 3.14
C ILE A 64 -5.75 6.47 4.24
N GLN A 65 -6.89 7.14 4.48
CA GLN A 65 -7.83 6.71 5.51
C GLN A 65 -8.40 5.32 5.20
N GLU A 66 -8.87 5.10 3.96
CA GLU A 66 -9.42 3.80 3.53
C GLU A 66 -8.38 2.67 3.71
N ILE A 67 -7.13 2.91 3.31
CA ILE A 67 -6.07 1.90 3.40
C ILE A 67 -5.64 1.65 4.86
N MET A 68 -5.72 2.67 5.72
CA MET A 68 -5.53 2.50 7.17
C MET A 68 -6.66 1.68 7.80
N ASP A 69 -7.92 1.92 7.41
CA ASP A 69 -9.08 1.16 7.92
C ASP A 69 -8.99 -0.33 7.52
N LEU A 70 -8.45 -0.60 6.32
CA LEU A 70 -8.15 -1.95 5.82
C LEU A 70 -6.89 -2.57 6.44
N ARG A 71 -6.21 -1.86 7.35
CA ARG A 71 -4.97 -2.27 8.04
C ARG A 71 -3.80 -2.62 7.12
N VAL A 72 -3.77 -2.01 5.94
CA VAL A 72 -2.66 -2.16 4.98
C VAL A 72 -1.58 -1.11 5.24
N LEU A 73 -1.97 0.09 5.69
CA LEU A 73 -1.06 1.13 6.16
C LEU A 73 -1.23 1.37 7.65
N ARG A 74 -0.14 1.79 8.30
CA ARG A 74 -0.16 2.25 9.69
C ARG A 74 0.65 3.53 9.83
N LYS A 75 0.32 4.31 10.85
CA LYS A 75 1.18 5.40 11.30
C LYS A 75 2.44 4.81 11.93
N VAL A 76 3.59 5.33 11.53
CA VAL A 76 4.88 5.04 12.17
C VAL A 76 4.94 5.80 13.49
N GLY A 77 5.32 5.14 14.58
CA GLY A 77 5.40 5.73 15.92
C GLY A 77 6.53 6.76 16.04
N ASN A 78 6.43 7.65 17.02
CA ASN A 78 7.39 8.74 17.22
C ASN A 78 8.84 8.26 17.45
N ASN A 79 9.01 7.04 17.96
CA ASN A 79 10.33 6.44 18.26
C ASN A 79 10.81 5.49 17.15
N GLU A 80 10.04 5.32 16.08
CA GLU A 80 10.41 4.45 14.96
C GLU A 80 11.14 5.27 13.89
N GLN A 81 12.37 4.86 13.57
CA GLN A 81 13.15 5.53 12.53
C GLN A 81 12.72 5.07 11.14
N VAL A 82 12.33 6.02 10.28
CA VAL A 82 12.05 5.77 8.88
C VAL A 82 13.31 6.03 8.06
N GLU A 83 13.89 4.99 7.49
CA GLU A 83 15.13 5.08 6.71
C GLU A 83 14.89 5.24 5.21
N VAL A 84 13.69 4.82 4.76
CA VAL A 84 13.26 4.83 3.36
C VAL A 84 11.93 5.55 3.24
N ILE A 85 11.89 6.53 2.36
CA ILE A 85 10.73 7.34 2.01
C ILE A 85 10.52 7.21 0.50
N THR A 86 9.32 6.78 0.14
CA THR A 86 8.87 6.72 -1.25
C THR A 86 7.78 7.75 -1.46
N PRO A 87 7.94 8.72 -2.38
CA PRO A 87 6.91 9.69 -2.62
C PRO A 87 5.69 9.04 -3.28
N VAL A 88 4.52 9.60 -3.01
CA VAL A 88 3.24 9.11 -3.50
C VAL A 88 2.59 10.19 -4.36
N ILE A 89 1.92 9.77 -5.43
CA ILE A 89 1.18 10.64 -6.35
C ILE A 89 -0.26 10.16 -6.53
N ILE A 90 -1.13 11.07 -6.97
CA ILE A 90 -2.48 10.73 -7.42
C ILE A 90 -2.51 10.69 -8.94
N THR A 91 -3.07 9.63 -9.48
CA THR A 91 -3.43 9.52 -10.90
C THR A 91 -4.95 9.52 -11.04
N TRP A 92 -5.46 10.11 -12.12
CA TRP A 92 -6.90 10.19 -12.39
C TRP A 92 -7.23 9.39 -13.64
N HIS A 93 -8.26 8.56 -13.56
CA HIS A 93 -8.77 7.79 -14.69
C HIS A 93 -10.29 7.67 -14.59
N ASN A 94 -11.01 8.06 -15.64
CA ASN A 94 -12.48 8.07 -15.69
C ASN A 94 -13.14 8.73 -14.46
N GLY A 95 -12.61 9.89 -14.05
CA GLY A 95 -13.10 10.65 -12.90
C GLY A 95 -12.73 10.07 -11.52
N LYS A 96 -12.08 8.90 -11.46
CA LYS A 96 -11.65 8.26 -10.21
C LYS A 96 -10.16 8.50 -9.95
N SER A 97 -9.81 8.76 -8.70
CA SER A 97 -8.42 8.90 -8.27
C SER A 97 -7.84 7.54 -7.86
N ARG A 98 -6.53 7.38 -8.02
CA ARG A 98 -5.74 6.25 -7.52
C ARG A 98 -4.45 6.77 -6.91
N MET A 99 -4.12 6.25 -5.73
CA MET A 99 -2.84 6.50 -5.05
C MET A 99 -1.75 5.58 -5.62
N VAL A 100 -0.59 6.14 -5.98
CA VAL A 100 0.52 5.41 -6.62
C VAL A 100 1.83 5.78 -5.92
N GLY A 101 2.55 4.78 -5.42
CA GLY A 101 3.90 4.97 -4.86
C GLY A 101 4.98 4.91 -5.93
N ASP A 102 5.94 5.83 -5.89
CA ASP A 102 7.09 5.86 -6.81
C ASP A 102 8.26 5.01 -6.30
N PHE A 103 8.13 3.70 -6.42
CA PHE A 103 9.13 2.76 -5.91
C PHE A 103 10.40 2.64 -6.76
N ARG A 104 10.55 3.41 -7.86
CA ARG A 104 11.69 3.26 -8.79
C ARG A 104 13.03 3.33 -8.08
N ALA A 105 13.17 4.27 -7.14
CA ALA A 105 14.39 4.44 -6.37
C ALA A 105 14.70 3.20 -5.50
N LEU A 106 13.68 2.60 -4.89
CA LEU A 106 13.82 1.39 -4.07
C LEU A 106 14.16 0.18 -4.94
N SER A 107 13.41 0.00 -6.04
CA SER A 107 13.57 -1.11 -6.98
C SER A 107 14.97 -1.22 -7.59
N THR A 108 15.70 -0.11 -7.76
CA THR A 108 17.09 -0.13 -8.24
C THR A 108 18.03 -0.94 -7.34
N TYR A 109 17.72 -1.04 -6.04
CA TYR A 109 18.56 -1.73 -5.07
C TYR A 109 17.94 -3.00 -4.51
N ASN A 110 16.72 -3.36 -4.93
CA ASN A 110 16.15 -4.65 -4.56
C ASN A 110 16.88 -5.75 -5.33
N ILE A 111 17.27 -6.82 -4.63
CA ILE A 111 17.76 -8.03 -5.30
C ILE A 111 16.53 -8.71 -5.92
N PRO A 112 16.50 -8.92 -7.26
CA PRO A 112 15.38 -9.57 -7.90
C PRO A 112 15.22 -10.99 -7.37
N ASP A 113 14.01 -11.33 -6.98
CA ASP A 113 13.66 -12.71 -6.70
C ASP A 113 13.63 -13.51 -7.99
N ARG A 114 14.35 -14.63 -8.03
CA ARG A 114 14.45 -15.50 -9.22
C ARG A 114 13.69 -16.79 -8.90
N TYR A 115 12.36 -16.70 -8.85
CA TYR A 115 11.46 -17.86 -8.83
C TYR A 115 11.15 -18.37 -10.25
#